data_AF-A0AA87LYU8-F1
#
_entry.id   AF-A0AA87LYU8-F1
#
_cell.length_a   1.000
_cell.length_b   1.000
_cell.length_c   1.000
_cell.angle_alpha   90.00
_cell.angle_beta   90.00
_cell.angle_gamma   90.00
#
_symmetry.space_group_name_H-M   'P 1'
#
loop_
_entity.id
_entity.type
_entity.pdbx_description
1 polymer ?
#
loop_
_entity_poly.entity_id
_entity_poly.type
_entity_poly.pdbx_seq_one_letter_code
_entity_poly.pdbx_strand_id
1 'polypeptide(L)'
;MPIRGRTAFLAGVAAMAGLMPQLSHAADDGMLRVYMDHARVLKLDRPVSKVIVGNAQVADATVADPKTIVLTGRSFGTTNIVLLDADGNAIVDERILVSIDEGNTVRVFRQTDRSVLSCTPNCEQHAQQNNNAAAATSQ
;
A
#
# COMPACT_ATOMS: atom_id res chain seq x y z
N MET A 1 83.49 13.08 -2.60
CA MET A 1 83.13 14.28 -1.81
C MET A 1 82.78 15.39 -2.80
N PRO A 2 81.63 16.09 -2.70
CA PRO A 2 80.40 15.77 -1.95
C PRO A 2 79.76 14.44 -2.44
N ILE A 3 78.46 14.22 -2.74
CA ILE A 3 77.25 15.06 -2.93
C ILE A 3 75.99 14.27 -2.51
N ARG A 4 74.77 14.81 -2.72
CA ARG A 4 73.46 14.19 -2.43
C ARG A 4 72.44 14.58 -3.52
N GLY A 5 71.51 13.68 -3.84
CA GLY A 5 70.31 13.98 -4.63
C GLY A 5 69.37 12.78 -4.67
N ARG A 6 68.23 12.85 -3.96
CA ARG A 6 67.20 11.80 -3.90
C ARG A 6 65.91 12.32 -4.54
N THR A 7 65.42 11.65 -5.56
CA THR A 7 63.99 11.58 -5.90
C THR A 7 63.72 10.28 -6.65
N ALA A 8 62.68 9.55 -6.23
CA ALA A 8 62.14 8.43 -6.99
C ALA A 8 60.80 8.89 -7.60
N PHE A 9 60.51 8.45 -8.82
CA PHE A 9 59.16 8.53 -9.38
C PHE A 9 58.76 7.15 -9.88
N LEU A 10 57.80 6.56 -9.16
CA LEU A 10 57.14 5.30 -9.53
C LEU A 10 56.04 5.58 -10.55
N ALA A 11 55.68 4.56 -11.33
CA ALA A 11 54.65 4.66 -12.37
C ALA A 11 53.26 4.94 -11.78
N GLY A 12 52.44 5.67 -12.55
CA GLY A 12 51.09 6.09 -12.15
C GLY A 12 50.11 6.12 -13.31
N VAL A 13 49.83 4.96 -13.92
CA VAL A 13 48.73 4.81 -14.89
C VAL A 13 47.42 4.69 -14.11
N ALA A 14 46.79 5.83 -13.83
CA ALA A 14 45.49 5.87 -13.15
C ALA A 14 44.36 5.49 -14.12
N ALA A 15 43.78 4.31 -13.95
CA ALA A 15 42.66 3.85 -14.76
C ALA A 15 41.35 4.58 -14.37
N MET A 16 40.78 5.37 -15.29
CA MET A 16 39.40 5.86 -15.14
C MET A 16 38.41 4.73 -15.45
N ALA A 17 37.90 4.08 -14.41
CA ALA A 17 36.88 3.05 -14.52
C ALA A 17 35.79 3.24 -13.45
N GLY A 18 34.52 3.23 -13.87
CA GLY A 18 33.37 3.09 -12.98
C GLY A 18 32.84 4.37 -12.33
N LEU A 19 32.01 5.12 -13.07
CA LEU A 19 31.01 6.03 -12.48
C LEU A 19 29.63 5.80 -13.11
N MET A 20 29.15 4.56 -13.03
CA MET A 20 27.78 4.20 -13.41
C MET A 20 26.83 4.55 -12.25
N PRO A 21 25.84 5.45 -12.42
CA PRO A 21 24.87 5.74 -11.37
C PRO A 21 23.99 4.51 -11.14
N GLN A 22 23.94 4.02 -9.90
CA GLN A 22 23.12 2.86 -9.57
C GLN A 22 21.68 3.31 -9.31
N LEU A 23 20.75 2.94 -10.20
CA LEU A 23 19.32 3.19 -10.00
C LEU A 23 18.76 2.21 -8.94
N SER A 24 18.84 2.63 -7.68
CA SER A 24 18.16 1.98 -6.56
C SER A 24 16.66 1.87 -6.86
N HIS A 25 16.20 0.67 -7.18
CA HIS A 25 14.77 0.38 -7.19
C HIS A 25 14.30 0.37 -5.74
N ALA A 26 13.31 1.20 -5.42
CA ALA A 26 12.60 1.08 -4.16
C ALA A 26 11.86 -0.27 -4.18
N ALA A 27 12.19 -1.16 -3.25
CA ALA A 27 11.38 -2.35 -3.01
C ALA A 27 10.02 -1.89 -2.46
N ASP A 28 8.94 -2.32 -3.09
CA ASP A 28 7.60 -2.12 -2.52
C ASP A 28 7.47 -3.00 -1.27
N ASP A 29 7.02 -2.42 -0.15
CA ASP A 29 7.19 -2.96 1.22
C ASP A 29 6.19 -4.08 1.56
N GLY A 30 5.97 -5.01 0.63
CA GLY A 30 5.07 -6.18 0.81
C GLY A 30 3.63 -5.82 1.21
N MET A 31 3.18 -4.60 0.90
CA MET A 31 2.00 -3.99 1.52
C MET A 31 0.95 -3.58 0.49
N LEU A 32 -0.10 -4.40 0.43
CA LEU A 32 -1.25 -4.26 -0.45
C LEU A 32 -2.06 -3.01 -0.11
N ARG A 33 -1.78 -1.90 -0.80
CA ARG A 33 -2.55 -0.66 -0.71
C ARG A 33 -3.93 -0.81 -1.35
N VAL A 34 -4.96 -0.40 -0.60
CA VAL A 34 -6.35 -0.26 -1.03
C VAL A 34 -6.89 1.07 -0.49
N TYR A 35 -7.84 1.69 -1.18
CA TYR A 35 -8.51 2.90 -0.67
C TYR A 35 -9.87 2.56 -0.05
N MET A 36 -10.27 3.30 0.98
CA MET A 36 -11.58 3.12 1.63
C MET A 36 -12.71 3.39 0.62
N ASP A 37 -13.74 2.54 0.64
CA ASP A 37 -14.86 2.51 -0.32
C ASP A 37 -14.48 2.11 -1.76
N HIS A 38 -13.21 1.76 -2.02
CA HIS A 38 -12.75 1.23 -3.31
C HIS A 38 -12.50 -0.29 -3.26
N ALA A 39 -12.76 -0.94 -4.40
CA ALA A 39 -12.44 -2.35 -4.62
C ALA A 39 -11.21 -2.52 -5.53
N ARG A 40 -10.34 -3.48 -5.18
CA ARG A 40 -9.16 -3.90 -5.95
C ARG A 40 -9.30 -5.37 -6.30
N VAL A 41 -9.16 -5.70 -7.59
CA VAL A 41 -9.21 -7.09 -8.07
C VAL A 41 -7.83 -7.73 -7.90
N LEU A 42 -7.78 -8.88 -7.23
CA LEU A 42 -6.60 -9.73 -7.13
C LEU A 42 -6.81 -10.95 -8.05
N LYS A 43 -5.83 -11.22 -8.92
CA LYS A 43 -5.83 -12.39 -9.80
C LYS A 43 -4.77 -13.38 -9.32
N LEU A 44 -5.17 -14.64 -9.20
CA LEU A 44 -4.34 -15.72 -8.67
C LEU A 44 -3.81 -16.61 -9.80
N ASP A 45 -2.64 -17.19 -9.60
CA ASP A 45 -2.04 -18.18 -10.49
C ASP A 45 -2.77 -19.54 -10.39
N ARG A 46 -3.22 -19.91 -9.19
CA ARG A 46 -3.86 -21.18 -8.85
C ARG A 46 -5.18 -21.00 -8.08
N PRO A 47 -6.08 -22.00 -8.06
CA PRO A 47 -7.40 -21.84 -7.45
C PRO A 47 -7.36 -21.66 -5.93
N VAL A 48 -8.12 -20.70 -5.41
CA VAL A 48 -8.34 -20.51 -3.97
C VAL A 48 -9.43 -21.46 -3.46
N SER A 49 -9.28 -21.94 -2.24
CA SER A 49 -10.30 -22.73 -1.52
C SER A 49 -10.70 -22.13 -0.18
N LYS A 50 -9.84 -21.30 0.45
CA LYS A 50 -10.16 -20.57 1.69
C LYS A 50 -9.63 -19.14 1.62
N VAL A 51 -10.43 -18.19 2.09
CA VAL A 51 -10.09 -16.77 2.23
C VAL A 51 -10.16 -16.41 3.71
N ILE A 52 -9.12 -15.76 4.23
CA ILE A 52 -9.04 -15.33 5.62
C ILE A 52 -8.61 -13.86 5.62
N VAL A 53 -9.37 -12.98 6.26
CA VAL A 53 -9.03 -11.56 6.44
C VAL A 53 -8.91 -11.27 7.94
N GLY A 54 -7.79 -10.69 8.37
CA GLY A 54 -7.49 -10.50 9.79
C GLY A 54 -8.47 -9.57 10.53
N ASN A 55 -9.12 -8.64 9.82
CA ASN A 55 -10.14 -7.75 10.37
C ASN A 55 -11.11 -7.26 9.28
N ALA A 56 -12.31 -7.87 9.26
CA ALA A 56 -13.41 -7.56 8.34
C ALA A 56 -13.98 -6.13 8.45
N GLN A 57 -13.62 -5.36 9.47
CA GLN A 57 -13.99 -3.94 9.58
C GLN A 57 -13.01 -3.02 8.81
N VAL A 58 -11.76 -3.43 8.61
CA VAL A 58 -10.76 -2.65 7.87
C VAL A 58 -10.85 -2.94 6.38
N ALA A 59 -10.87 -4.21 5.99
CA ALA A 59 -11.04 -4.65 4.60
C ALA A 59 -11.89 -5.93 4.55
N ASP A 60 -12.51 -6.21 3.41
CA ASP A 60 -13.34 -7.41 3.18
C ASP A 60 -13.06 -8.00 1.79
N ALA A 61 -13.22 -9.32 1.61
CA ALA A 61 -12.76 -10.05 0.42
C ALA A 61 -13.80 -11.06 -0.10
N THR A 62 -14.33 -10.79 -1.30
CA THR A 62 -15.32 -11.65 -1.98
C THR A 62 -14.65 -12.48 -3.08
N VAL A 63 -14.97 -13.78 -3.14
CA VAL A 63 -14.58 -14.65 -4.26
C VAL A 63 -15.53 -14.39 -5.44
N ALA A 64 -15.00 -13.91 -6.57
CA ALA A 64 -15.78 -13.73 -7.80
C ALA A 64 -15.73 -14.98 -8.69
N ASP A 65 -14.54 -15.59 -8.81
CA ASP A 65 -14.32 -16.90 -9.42
C ASP A 65 -13.12 -17.58 -8.72
N PRO A 66 -12.83 -18.87 -8.97
CA PRO A 66 -11.76 -19.60 -8.27
C PRO A 66 -10.35 -18.98 -8.36
N LYS A 67 -10.08 -18.06 -9.29
CA LYS A 67 -8.80 -17.33 -9.42
C LYS A 67 -8.94 -15.81 -9.29
N THR A 68 -10.14 -15.29 -8.97
CA THR A 68 -10.38 -13.85 -8.86
C THR A 68 -11.02 -13.49 -7.52
N ILE A 69 -10.28 -12.72 -6.70
CA ILE A 69 -10.78 -12.11 -5.46
C ILE A 69 -11.05 -10.62 -5.71
N VAL A 70 -12.16 -10.12 -5.17
CA VAL A 70 -12.46 -8.69 -5.07
C VAL A 70 -12.23 -8.27 -3.62
N LEU A 71 -11.16 -7.50 -3.38
CA LEU A 71 -10.79 -6.97 -2.06
C LEU A 71 -11.28 -5.52 -1.94
N THR A 72 -12.06 -5.21 -0.92
CA THR A 72 -12.69 -3.90 -0.69
C THR A 72 -12.16 -3.26 0.59
N GLY A 73 -11.71 -2.01 0.52
CA GLY A 73 -11.36 -1.22 1.71
C GLY A 73 -12.62 -0.72 2.41
N ARG A 74 -12.80 -1.04 3.70
CA ARG A 74 -14.01 -0.70 4.48
C ARG A 74 -13.81 0.38 5.55
N SER A 75 -12.62 0.48 6.13
CA SER A 75 -12.24 1.59 7.02
C SER A 75 -10.72 1.72 7.14
N PHE A 76 -10.24 2.88 7.58
CA PHE A 76 -8.81 3.17 7.65
C PHE A 76 -8.08 2.28 8.66
N GLY A 77 -6.94 1.74 8.26
CA GLY A 77 -6.09 0.93 9.14
C GLY A 77 -5.17 -0.01 8.39
N THR A 78 -4.55 -0.91 9.14
CA THR A 78 -3.74 -2.00 8.60
C THR A 78 -4.32 -3.34 9.04
N THR A 79 -4.40 -4.29 8.12
CA THR A 79 -4.86 -5.67 8.35
C THR A 79 -4.02 -6.61 7.49
N ASN A 80 -4.41 -7.88 7.34
CA ASN A 80 -3.79 -8.81 6.39
C ASN A 80 -4.85 -9.69 5.72
N ILE A 81 -4.47 -10.30 4.60
CA ILE A 81 -5.26 -11.33 3.90
C ILE A 81 -4.39 -12.56 3.67
N VAL A 82 -4.95 -13.73 3.99
CA VAL A 82 -4.35 -15.04 3.72
C VAL A 82 -5.30 -15.81 2.80
N LEU A 83 -4.77 -16.26 1.67
CA LEU A 83 -5.49 -17.07 0.68
C LEU A 83 -4.86 -18.46 0.65
N LEU A 84 -5.65 -19.51 0.80
CA LEU A 84 -5.17 -20.91 0.82
C LEU A 84 -5.75 -21.72 -0.34
N ASP A 85 -4.97 -22.67 -0.85
CA ASP A 85 -5.43 -23.71 -1.77
C ASP A 85 -6.23 -24.81 -1.05
N ALA A 86 -6.60 -25.87 -1.80
CA ALA A 86 -7.34 -27.02 -1.27
C ALA A 86 -6.52 -27.86 -0.27
N ASP A 87 -5.22 -27.98 -0.50
CA ASP A 87 -4.27 -28.75 0.32
C ASP A 87 -3.87 -28.01 1.62
N GLY A 88 -4.14 -26.70 1.68
CA GLY A 88 -3.87 -25.82 2.82
C GLY A 88 -2.63 -24.95 2.69
N ASN A 89 -1.92 -24.96 1.56
CA ASN A 89 -0.76 -24.10 1.35
C ASN A 89 -1.20 -22.66 1.02
N ALA A 90 -0.43 -21.68 1.47
CA ALA A 90 -0.65 -20.28 1.11
C ALA A 90 -0.49 -20.04 -0.40
N ILE A 91 -1.36 -19.19 -0.94
CA ILE A 91 -1.28 -18.58 -2.26
C ILE A 91 -0.81 -17.13 -2.11
N VAL A 92 -1.36 -16.44 -1.09
CA VAL A 92 -1.02 -15.06 -0.68
C VAL A 92 -1.07 -15.00 0.84
N ASP A 93 -0.10 -14.31 1.45
CA ASP A 93 -0.15 -13.81 2.83
C ASP A 93 0.46 -12.40 2.81
N GLU A 94 -0.40 -11.38 2.72
CA GLU A 94 -0.01 -9.99 2.51
C GLU A 94 -0.67 -9.03 3.51
N ARG A 95 0.08 -8.01 3.92
CA ARG A 95 -0.43 -6.92 4.77
C ARG A 95 -1.20 -5.92 3.91
N ILE A 96 -2.43 -5.61 4.29
CA ILE A 96 -3.27 -4.62 3.61
C ILE A 96 -3.18 -3.29 4.36
N LEU A 97 -2.96 -2.20 3.63
CA LEU A 97 -3.11 -0.82 4.13
C LEU A 97 -4.33 -0.17 3.47
N VAL A 98 -5.31 0.22 4.29
CA VAL A 98 -6.49 0.96 3.83
C VAL A 98 -6.36 2.44 4.18
N SER A 99 -6.37 3.29 3.17
CA SER A 99 -6.16 4.74 3.28
C SER A 99 -7.24 5.54 2.54
N ILE A 100 -7.21 6.87 2.64
CA ILE A 100 -7.99 7.77 1.78
C ILE A 100 -7.31 7.81 0.40
N ASP A 101 -8.08 7.87 -0.69
CA ASP A 101 -7.54 8.34 -1.97
C ASP A 101 -7.38 9.87 -1.91
N GLU A 102 -6.17 10.33 -1.57
CA GLU A 102 -5.85 11.76 -1.51
C GLU A 102 -5.69 12.40 -2.91
N GLY A 103 -5.70 11.61 -3.99
CA GLY A 103 -5.54 12.11 -5.37
C GLY A 103 -6.69 12.99 -5.87
N ASN A 104 -7.89 12.84 -5.31
CA ASN A 104 -9.09 13.62 -5.68
C ASN A 104 -9.77 14.32 -4.48
N THR A 105 -9.09 14.34 -3.32
CA THR A 105 -9.72 14.63 -2.02
C THR A 105 -9.13 15.87 -1.36
N VAL A 106 -9.99 16.84 -1.01
CA VAL A 106 -9.61 18.09 -0.34
C VAL A 106 -10.00 18.04 1.13
N ARG A 107 -9.04 18.40 2.01
CA ARG A 107 -9.25 18.52 3.46
C ARG A 107 -9.50 19.98 3.82
N VAL A 108 -10.70 20.30 4.28
CA VAL A 108 -11.10 21.67 4.63
C VAL A 108 -11.15 21.81 6.15
N PHE A 109 -10.38 22.75 6.68
CA PHE A 109 -10.35 23.10 8.10
C PHE A 109 -11.10 24.40 8.34
N ARG A 110 -12.05 24.41 9.28
CA ARG A 110 -12.81 25.60 9.72
C ARG A 110 -12.74 25.67 11.24
N GLN A 111 -11.83 26.50 11.76
CA GLN A 111 -11.48 26.53 13.19
C GLN A 111 -11.07 25.12 13.69
N THR A 112 -11.91 24.45 14.47
CA THR A 112 -11.70 23.08 14.96
C THR A 112 -12.28 22.00 14.05
N ASP A 113 -13.20 22.34 13.15
CA ASP A 113 -13.88 21.38 12.28
C ASP A 113 -13.01 21.00 11.08
N ARG A 114 -12.99 19.71 10.74
CA ARG A 114 -12.20 19.15 9.64
C ARG A 114 -13.06 18.28 8.73
N SER A 115 -13.55 18.86 7.65
CA SER A 115 -14.26 18.15 6.59
C SER A 115 -13.30 17.53 5.58
N VAL A 116 -13.76 16.46 4.92
CA VAL A 116 -13.09 15.78 3.81
C VAL A 116 -14.08 15.75 2.65
N LEU A 117 -13.66 16.29 1.49
CA LEU A 117 -14.49 16.48 0.29
C LEU A 117 -13.83 15.79 -0.90
N SER A 118 -14.61 15.19 -1.80
CA SER A 118 -14.10 14.68 -3.09
C SER A 118 -14.54 15.61 -4.22
N CYS A 119 -13.62 15.96 -5.14
CA CYS A 119 -13.75 17.15 -5.98
C CYS A 119 -13.57 16.86 -7.49
N THR A 120 -14.65 16.62 -8.23
CA THR A 120 -14.60 16.51 -9.71
C THR A 120 -15.93 16.89 -10.39
N PRO A 121 -16.03 18.03 -11.10
CA PRO A 121 -15.25 19.25 -10.93
C PRO A 121 -15.69 20.08 -9.71
N ASN A 122 -16.88 19.78 -9.15
CA ASN A 122 -17.38 20.36 -7.91
C ASN A 122 -16.98 19.49 -6.71
N CYS A 123 -16.91 20.06 -5.52
CA CYS A 123 -16.55 19.37 -4.28
C CYS A 123 -17.80 18.92 -3.50
N GLU A 124 -18.03 17.62 -3.43
CA GLU A 124 -19.08 17.01 -2.62
C GLU A 124 -18.53 16.51 -1.27
N GLN A 125 -19.34 16.60 -0.21
CA GLN A 125 -18.97 16.05 1.09
C GLN A 125 -19.45 14.59 1.18
N HIS A 126 -18.54 13.67 1.53
CA HIS A 126 -18.91 12.31 1.89
C HIS A 126 -19.86 12.35 3.08
N ALA A 127 -21.13 11.99 2.86
CA ALA A 127 -22.10 11.85 3.93
C ALA A 127 -21.64 10.71 4.85
N GLN A 128 -21.19 11.05 6.07
CA GLN A 128 -20.85 10.02 7.04
C GLN A 128 -22.14 9.30 7.45
N GLN A 129 -22.34 8.12 6.87
CA GLN A 129 -23.48 7.26 7.13
C GLN A 129 -23.32 6.63 8.51
N ASN A 130 -23.59 7.44 9.53
CA ASN A 130 -23.38 7.17 10.94
C ASN A 130 -24.45 6.17 11.43
N ASN A 131 -24.23 4.88 11.15
CA ASN A 131 -25.15 3.78 11.40
C ASN A 131 -25.45 3.50 12.90
N ASN A 132 -25.01 4.38 13.81
CA ASN A 132 -25.40 4.36 15.22
C ASN A 132 -26.83 4.88 15.49
N ALA A 133 -27.57 5.31 14.46
CA ALA A 133 -28.96 5.78 14.55
C ALA A 133 -30.02 4.64 14.69
N ALA A 134 -29.64 3.48 15.21
CA ALA A 134 -30.47 2.26 15.23
C ALA A 134 -30.62 1.60 16.62
N ALA A 135 -30.46 2.39 17.71
CA ALA A 135 -30.48 1.88 19.09
C ALA A 135 -31.17 2.82 20.11
N ALA A 136 -32.15 3.63 19.68
CA ALA A 136 -32.68 4.73 20.49
C ALA A 136 -34.21 4.94 20.48
N THR A 137 -35.03 3.92 20.14
CA THR A 137 -36.50 4.01 20.27
C THR A 137 -37.12 2.70 20.76
N SER A 138 -37.11 2.45 22.07
CA SER A 138 -37.89 1.39 22.72
C SER A 138 -38.17 1.70 24.20
N GLN A 139 -38.96 2.74 24.44
CA GLN A 139 -39.74 2.99 25.66
C GLN A 139 -41.13 3.48 25.23
#